data_AF-A0A6A4S212-F1
#
_entry.id   AF-A0A6A4S212-F1
#
_cell.length_a   1.000
_cell.length_b   1.000
_cell.length_c   1.000
_cell.angle_alpha   90.00
_cell.angle_beta   90.00
_cell.angle_gamma   90.00
#
_symmetry.space_group_name_H-M   'P 1'
#
loop_
_entity.id
_entity.type
_entity.pdbx_description
1 polymer ?
#
loop_
_entity_poly.entity_id
_entity_poly.type
_entity_poly.pdbx_seq_one_letter_code
_entity_poly.pdbx_strand_id
1 'polypeptide(L)'
;MGNHLKRLENELVSAAHSFRLINRQVKVVNYLLRRLELNYHRDIVTDGYSCGTRRKLSTALALIGHPQILLLDEPSSGMDPRTKRHLWKIISEEVKGKCAVVLTSHSMEECEALCSRLAIMVKGQFRCLGSLQHIKNRFGSGFTVKMYLANASCDAEAITYFMQRRFPSTYLKDQHSTMVEYHVAVAPGGVADIFDQLESNKTALQIKHFSVSQTTLDEVFINFAMEKIGMETIPLHSEEEACDDLGFNKAVQT
;
A
#
# COMPACT_ATOMS: atom_id res chain seq x y z
N MET A 1 9.00 -48.45 -2.61
CA MET A 1 9.17 -47.13 -1.97
C MET A 1 9.79 -46.20 -3.01
N GLY A 2 9.06 -45.54 -3.91
CA GLY A 2 7.95 -44.64 -3.65
C GLY A 2 8.44 -43.19 -3.66
N ASN A 3 9.13 -42.75 -4.73
CA ASN A 3 9.59 -41.36 -4.91
C ASN A 3 8.38 -40.45 -5.20
N HIS A 4 7.60 -40.14 -4.17
CA HIS A 4 6.49 -39.18 -4.20
C HIS A 4 6.93 -37.75 -3.81
N LEU A 5 8.22 -37.39 -3.98
CA LEU A 5 8.66 -36.02 -3.76
C LEU A 5 8.17 -35.16 -4.93
N LYS A 6 7.16 -34.32 -4.66
CA LYS A 6 6.58 -33.36 -5.61
C LYS A 6 7.64 -32.33 -6.01
N ARG A 7 8.30 -32.57 -7.15
CA ARG A 7 9.17 -31.57 -7.80
C ARG A 7 8.31 -30.39 -8.26
N LEU A 8 8.87 -29.17 -8.19
CA LEU A 8 8.14 -27.95 -8.52
C LEU A 8 7.58 -27.96 -9.94
N GLU A 9 8.35 -28.44 -10.92
CA GLU A 9 7.83 -28.58 -12.29
C GLU A 9 6.62 -29.49 -12.36
N ASN A 10 6.62 -30.59 -11.60
CA ASN A 10 5.50 -31.53 -11.58
C ASN A 10 4.26 -30.90 -10.94
N GLU A 11 4.41 -30.00 -9.96
CA GLU A 11 3.28 -29.26 -9.38
C GLU A 11 2.69 -28.25 -10.38
N LEU A 12 3.54 -27.45 -11.05
CA LEU A 12 3.08 -26.50 -12.05
C LEU A 12 2.48 -27.21 -13.28
N VAL A 13 3.05 -28.34 -13.71
CA VAL A 13 2.52 -29.15 -14.82
C VAL A 13 1.20 -29.81 -14.42
N SER A 14 1.08 -30.33 -13.20
CA SER A 14 -0.17 -30.88 -12.67
C SER A 14 -1.28 -29.83 -12.57
N ALA A 15 -0.95 -28.62 -12.11
CA ALA A 15 -1.87 -27.50 -12.10
C ALA A 15 -2.29 -27.12 -13.54
N ALA A 16 -1.35 -26.99 -14.47
CA ALA A 16 -1.65 -26.70 -15.88
C ALA A 16 -2.52 -27.79 -16.55
N HIS A 17 -2.33 -29.05 -16.15
CA HIS A 17 -3.16 -30.17 -16.59
C HIS A 17 -4.59 -30.08 -16.06
N SER A 18 -4.75 -29.70 -14.78
CA SER A 18 -6.06 -29.46 -14.16
C SER A 18 -6.82 -28.31 -14.84
N PHE A 19 -6.10 -27.29 -15.33
CA PHE A 19 -6.65 -26.18 -16.12
C PHE A 19 -6.87 -26.49 -17.62
N ARG A 20 -6.83 -27.77 -18.05
CA ARG A 20 -7.05 -28.22 -19.44
C ARG A 20 -6.13 -27.58 -20.48
N LEU A 21 -4.93 -27.14 -20.11
CA LEU A 21 -3.96 -26.52 -21.03
C LEU A 21 -3.18 -27.55 -21.89
N ILE A 22 -3.86 -28.56 -22.45
CA ILE A 22 -3.27 -29.85 -22.92
C ILE A 22 -2.08 -29.71 -23.88
N ASN A 23 -2.00 -28.67 -24.72
CA ASN A 23 -0.94 -28.52 -25.73
C ASN A 23 0.09 -27.39 -25.49
N ARG A 24 -0.01 -26.63 -24.38
CA ARG A 24 0.89 -25.48 -24.10
C ARG A 24 1.55 -25.49 -22.72
N GLN A 25 1.32 -26.52 -21.91
CA GLN A 25 1.74 -26.58 -20.49
C GLN A 25 3.22 -26.26 -20.30
N VAL A 26 4.11 -26.95 -20.99
CA VAL A 26 5.57 -26.77 -20.82
C VAL A 26 6.02 -25.35 -21.16
N LYS A 27 5.43 -24.72 -22.18
CA LYS A 27 5.78 -23.35 -22.58
C LYS A 27 5.32 -22.33 -21.52
N VAL A 28 4.10 -22.49 -21.01
CA VAL A 28 3.53 -21.62 -19.97
C VAL A 28 4.30 -21.77 -18.66
N VAL A 29 4.60 -23.01 -18.25
CA VAL A 29 5.37 -23.31 -17.05
C VAL A 29 6.79 -22.73 -17.15
N ASN A 30 7.49 -22.93 -18.27
CA ASN A 30 8.81 -22.34 -18.51
C ASN A 30 8.78 -20.80 -18.55
N TYR A 31 7.68 -20.21 -18.99
CA TYR A 31 7.49 -18.77 -18.99
C TYR A 31 7.31 -18.22 -17.57
N LEU A 32 6.42 -18.82 -16.76
CA LEU A 32 6.18 -18.42 -15.38
C LEU A 32 7.41 -18.63 -14.48
N LEU A 33 8.13 -19.73 -14.67
CA LEU A 33 9.39 -20.01 -13.98
C LEU A 33 10.46 -18.95 -14.24
N ARG A 34 10.57 -18.51 -15.50
CA ARG A 34 11.46 -17.40 -15.88
C ARG A 34 10.99 -16.08 -15.29
N ARG A 35 9.69 -15.78 -15.40
CA ARG A 35 9.14 -14.52 -14.89
C ARG A 35 9.35 -14.36 -13.39
N LEU A 36 9.13 -15.41 -12.61
CA LEU A 36 9.26 -15.36 -11.15
C LEU A 36 10.67 -15.73 -10.65
N GLU A 37 11.66 -15.83 -11.56
CA GLU A 37 13.06 -16.16 -11.23
C GLU A 37 13.22 -17.48 -10.46
N LEU A 38 12.34 -18.46 -10.73
CA LEU A 38 12.32 -19.76 -10.07
C LEU A 38 13.19 -20.83 -10.75
N ASN A 39 13.85 -20.49 -11.86
CA ASN A 39 14.66 -21.44 -12.63
C ASN A 39 15.74 -22.15 -11.81
N TYR A 40 16.41 -21.43 -10.90
CA TYR A 40 17.49 -22.00 -10.07
C TYR A 40 16.99 -23.05 -9.08
N HIS A 41 15.70 -23.03 -8.75
CA HIS A 41 15.10 -23.95 -7.79
C HIS A 41 14.28 -25.05 -8.46
N ARG A 42 14.18 -25.06 -9.80
CA ARG A 42 13.33 -25.97 -10.58
C ARG A 42 13.38 -27.45 -10.15
N ASP A 43 14.58 -27.96 -9.86
CA ASP A 43 14.83 -29.36 -9.53
C ASP A 43 14.83 -29.65 -8.03
N ILE A 44 14.66 -28.61 -7.20
CA ILE A 44 14.62 -28.70 -5.75
C ILE A 44 13.17 -28.98 -5.32
N VAL A 45 13.04 -29.77 -4.26
CA VAL A 45 11.73 -30.11 -3.69
C VAL A 45 11.23 -28.93 -2.86
N THR A 46 9.92 -28.66 -2.92
CA THR A 46 9.27 -27.49 -2.31
C THR A 46 9.50 -27.34 -0.80
N ASP A 47 9.80 -28.44 -0.11
CA ASP A 47 10.15 -28.44 1.31
C ASP A 47 11.43 -27.63 1.60
N GLY A 48 12.44 -27.75 0.71
CA GLY A 48 13.72 -27.03 0.81
C GLY A 48 13.65 -25.55 0.45
N TYR A 49 12.47 -24.99 0.21
CA TYR A 49 12.31 -23.61 -0.23
C TYR A 49 12.25 -22.66 0.95
N SER A 50 12.82 -21.47 0.76
CA SER A 50 12.54 -20.34 1.65
C SER A 50 11.06 -19.97 1.57
N CYS A 51 10.55 -19.34 2.63
CA CYS A 51 9.17 -18.85 2.68
C CYS A 51 8.83 -17.97 1.46
N GLY A 52 9.73 -17.06 1.08
CA GLY A 52 9.56 -16.22 -0.10
C GLY A 52 9.51 -17.02 -1.42
N THR A 53 10.36 -18.03 -1.60
CA THR A 53 10.33 -18.86 -2.82
C THR A 53 9.05 -19.70 -2.90
N ARG A 54 8.52 -20.19 -1.76
CA ARG A 54 7.20 -20.87 -1.75
C ARG A 54 6.07 -19.93 -2.16
N ARG A 55 6.10 -18.66 -1.74
CA ARG A 55 5.11 -17.67 -2.17
C ARG A 55 5.22 -17.31 -3.64
N LYS A 56 6.44 -17.18 -4.18
CA LYS A 56 6.66 -17.06 -5.64
C LYS A 56 6.01 -18.22 -6.39
N LEU A 57 6.20 -19.45 -5.91
CA LEU A 57 5.57 -20.63 -6.51
C LEU A 57 4.04 -20.57 -6.39
N SER A 58 3.49 -20.17 -5.23
CA SER A 58 2.06 -19.98 -5.05
C SER A 58 1.48 -18.98 -6.05
N THR A 59 2.14 -17.83 -6.24
CA THR A 59 1.75 -16.86 -7.26
C THR A 59 1.89 -17.43 -8.67
N ALA A 60 2.95 -18.20 -8.96
CA ALA A 60 3.11 -18.87 -10.25
C ALA A 60 1.92 -19.79 -10.54
N LEU A 61 1.51 -20.60 -9.55
CA LEU A 61 0.37 -21.50 -9.65
C LEU A 61 -0.93 -20.73 -9.89
N ALA A 62 -1.14 -19.61 -9.18
CA ALA A 62 -2.32 -18.78 -9.34
C ALA A 62 -2.39 -18.11 -10.73
N LEU A 63 -1.25 -17.84 -11.37
CA LEU A 63 -1.17 -17.26 -12.72
C LEU A 63 -1.27 -18.30 -13.84
N ILE A 64 -1.20 -19.60 -13.53
CA ILE A 64 -1.37 -20.64 -14.55
C ILE A 64 -2.75 -20.50 -15.19
N GLY A 65 -2.78 -20.53 -16.52
CA GLY A 65 -4.04 -20.46 -17.27
C GLY A 65 -4.57 -19.06 -17.50
N HIS A 66 -3.84 -18.01 -17.07
CA HIS A 66 -4.18 -16.60 -17.29
C HIS A 66 -5.61 -16.29 -16.83
N PRO A 67 -5.86 -16.35 -15.51
CA PRO A 67 -7.20 -16.19 -14.96
C PRO A 67 -7.71 -14.76 -15.18
N GLN A 68 -9.04 -14.62 -15.31
CA GLN A 68 -9.68 -13.30 -15.34
C GLN A 68 -9.66 -12.61 -13.97
N ILE A 69 -9.65 -13.39 -12.89
CA ILE A 69 -9.61 -12.91 -11.50
C ILE A 69 -8.49 -13.65 -10.76
N LEU A 70 -7.59 -12.89 -10.14
CA LEU A 70 -6.48 -13.40 -9.35
C LEU A 70 -6.66 -12.98 -7.89
N LEU A 71 -6.72 -13.97 -6.99
CA LEU A 71 -6.82 -13.76 -5.55
C LEU A 71 -5.47 -14.08 -4.91
N LEU A 72 -4.88 -13.12 -4.19
CA LEU A 72 -3.57 -13.26 -3.56
C LEU A 72 -3.66 -12.96 -2.07
N ASP A 73 -3.33 -13.94 -1.24
CA ASP A 73 -3.24 -13.74 0.20
C ASP A 73 -1.78 -13.45 0.59
N GLU A 74 -1.49 -12.24 1.08
CA GLU A 74 -0.17 -11.82 1.56
C GLU A 74 0.99 -12.17 0.58
N PRO A 75 0.91 -11.75 -0.70
CA PRO A 75 1.79 -12.28 -1.74
C PRO A 75 3.27 -11.99 -1.52
N SER A 76 3.63 -10.84 -0.93
CA SER A 76 5.03 -10.41 -0.78
C SER A 76 5.66 -10.68 0.59
N SER A 77 4.90 -11.18 1.58
CA SER A 77 5.44 -11.28 2.93
C SER A 77 6.54 -12.36 3.05
N GLY A 78 7.55 -12.11 3.88
CA GLY A 78 8.74 -12.98 3.96
C GLY A 78 9.63 -13.01 2.71
N MET A 79 9.43 -12.10 1.75
CA MET A 79 10.35 -11.87 0.63
C MET A 79 11.34 -10.74 0.93
N ASP A 80 12.51 -10.79 0.31
CA ASP A 80 13.46 -9.67 0.34
C ASP A 80 12.94 -8.47 -0.48
N PRO A 81 13.39 -7.23 -0.19
CA PRO A 81 12.88 -6.03 -0.85
C PRO A 81 13.01 -6.03 -2.38
N ARG A 82 14.03 -6.71 -2.94
CA ARG A 82 14.23 -6.77 -4.39
C ARG A 82 13.21 -7.73 -5.01
N THR A 83 13.08 -8.92 -4.45
CA THR A 83 12.06 -9.90 -4.86
C THR A 83 10.65 -9.32 -4.75
N LYS A 84 10.33 -8.64 -3.63
CA LYS A 84 9.02 -8.01 -3.43
C LYS A 84 8.66 -7.06 -4.58
N ARG A 85 9.57 -6.14 -4.93
CA ARG A 85 9.37 -5.20 -6.04
C ARG A 85 9.22 -5.91 -7.39
N HIS A 86 9.96 -6.99 -7.60
CA HIS A 86 9.82 -7.79 -8.81
C HIS A 86 8.44 -8.47 -8.91
N LEU A 87 7.95 -9.03 -7.81
CA LEU A 87 6.59 -9.59 -7.73
C LEU A 87 5.53 -8.52 -8.00
N TRP A 88 5.68 -7.33 -7.42
CA TRP A 88 4.76 -6.21 -7.63
C TRP A 88 4.68 -5.81 -9.09
N LYS A 89 5.82 -5.76 -9.78
CA LYS A 89 5.88 -5.50 -11.22
C LYS A 89 5.10 -6.54 -12.01
N ILE A 90 5.27 -7.82 -11.70
CA ILE A 90 4.53 -8.93 -12.35
C ILE A 90 3.02 -8.76 -12.14
N ILE A 91 2.58 -8.51 -10.90
CA ILE A 91 1.16 -8.31 -10.59
C ILE A 91 0.61 -7.10 -11.38
N SER A 92 1.36 -6.01 -11.42
CA SER A 92 0.98 -4.78 -12.14
C SER A 92 0.87 -5.00 -13.66
N GLU A 93 1.72 -5.86 -14.23
CA GLU A 93 1.64 -6.28 -15.63
C GLU A 93 0.39 -7.13 -15.91
N GLU A 94 0.01 -8.03 -14.99
CA GLU A 94 -1.22 -8.83 -15.15
C GLU A 94 -2.48 -7.97 -15.08
N VAL A 95 -2.51 -6.96 -14.19
CA VAL A 95 -3.61 -5.99 -14.12
C VAL A 95 -3.79 -5.25 -15.45
N LYS A 96 -2.67 -4.82 -16.07
CA LYS A 96 -2.69 -4.21 -17.41
C LYS A 96 -3.16 -5.19 -18.50
N GLY A 97 -2.93 -6.49 -18.30
CA GLY A 97 -3.40 -7.58 -19.15
C GLY A 97 -4.90 -7.91 -19.03
N LYS A 98 -5.71 -7.07 -18.36
CA LYS A 98 -7.14 -7.28 -18.08
C LYS A 98 -7.45 -8.39 -17.06
N CYS A 99 -6.49 -8.72 -16.18
CA CYS A 99 -6.75 -9.54 -15.00
C CYS A 99 -7.21 -8.65 -13.83
N ALA A 100 -8.32 -8.98 -13.19
CA ALA A 100 -8.74 -8.33 -11.95
C ALA A 100 -7.99 -8.95 -10.76
N VAL A 101 -7.23 -8.15 -10.00
CA VAL A 101 -6.45 -8.64 -8.86
C VAL A 101 -7.08 -8.18 -7.55
N VAL A 102 -7.30 -9.12 -6.64
CA VAL A 102 -7.68 -8.87 -5.25
C VAL A 102 -6.56 -9.42 -4.39
N LEU A 103 -6.00 -8.55 -3.55
CA LEU A 103 -4.95 -8.92 -2.62
C LEU A 103 -5.27 -8.51 -1.19
N THR A 104 -4.78 -9.29 -0.25
CA THR A 104 -4.71 -8.95 1.17
C THR A 104 -3.25 -8.60 1.50
N SER A 105 -3.05 -7.56 2.30
CA SER A 105 -1.73 -7.20 2.77
C SER A 105 -1.82 -6.39 4.06
N HIS A 106 -0.95 -6.68 5.01
CA HIS A 106 -0.66 -5.83 6.16
C HIS A 106 0.35 -4.72 5.84
N SER A 107 0.98 -4.74 4.67
CA SER A 107 1.95 -3.73 4.26
C SER A 107 1.25 -2.60 3.51
N MET A 108 1.17 -1.41 4.12
CA MET A 108 0.62 -0.24 3.42
C MET A 108 1.42 0.09 2.16
N GLU A 109 2.75 -0.08 2.17
CA GLU A 109 3.59 0.10 0.99
C GLU A 109 3.14 -0.79 -0.19
N GLU A 110 2.72 -2.03 0.08
CA GLU A 110 2.19 -2.94 -0.96
C GLU A 110 0.83 -2.45 -1.49
N CYS A 111 -0.06 -2.08 -0.58
CA CYS A 111 -1.36 -1.53 -0.91
C CYS A 111 -1.22 -0.25 -1.76
N GLU A 112 -0.29 0.64 -1.41
CA GLU A 112 -0.01 1.86 -2.17
C GLU A 112 0.59 1.60 -3.55
N ALA A 113 1.47 0.61 -3.68
CA ALA A 113 2.10 0.30 -4.95
C ALA A 113 1.17 -0.39 -5.94
N LEU A 114 0.28 -1.27 -5.47
CA LEU A 114 -0.49 -2.17 -6.33
C LEU A 114 -1.97 -1.81 -6.49
N CYS A 115 -2.58 -1.15 -5.51
CA CYS A 115 -4.04 -1.04 -5.44
C CYS A 115 -4.53 0.28 -6.02
N SER A 116 -5.59 0.23 -6.84
CA SER A 116 -6.34 1.44 -7.22
C SER A 116 -7.42 1.78 -6.20
N ARG A 117 -7.98 0.78 -5.51
CA ARG A 117 -8.87 0.95 -4.37
C ARG A 117 -8.42 0.08 -3.21
N LEU A 118 -8.54 0.64 -2.01
CA LEU A 118 -8.20 0.00 -0.76
C LEU A 118 -9.46 -0.12 0.10
N ALA A 119 -9.56 -1.24 0.82
CA ALA A 119 -10.56 -1.44 1.86
C ALA A 119 -9.86 -1.84 3.16
N ILE A 120 -10.19 -1.16 4.25
CA ILE A 120 -9.68 -1.47 5.59
C ILE A 120 -10.74 -2.23 6.36
N MET A 121 -10.43 -3.43 6.81
CA MET A 121 -11.27 -4.21 7.71
C MET A 121 -10.74 -4.09 9.15
N VAL A 122 -11.66 -4.01 10.12
CA VAL A 122 -11.34 -4.06 11.55
C VAL A 122 -12.39 -4.92 12.23
N LYS A 123 -11.97 -5.94 12.99
CA LYS A 123 -12.86 -6.88 13.71
C LYS A 123 -13.91 -7.53 12.79
N GLY A 124 -13.50 -7.91 11.57
CA GLY A 124 -14.36 -8.56 10.59
C GLY A 124 -15.36 -7.65 9.87
N GLN A 125 -15.29 -6.33 10.08
CA GLN A 125 -16.17 -5.35 9.40
C GLN A 125 -15.35 -4.37 8.56
N PHE A 126 -15.83 -4.09 7.35
CA PHE A 126 -15.26 -3.04 6.51
C PHE A 126 -15.50 -1.67 7.13
N ARG A 127 -14.42 -0.95 7.47
CA ARG A 127 -14.48 0.39 8.03
C ARG A 127 -14.44 1.46 6.95
N CYS A 128 -13.63 1.24 5.91
CA CYS A 128 -13.59 2.15 4.78
C CYS A 128 -13.31 1.39 3.48
N LEU A 129 -13.75 1.97 2.36
CA LEU A 129 -13.49 1.51 1.01
C LEU A 129 -13.40 2.75 0.11
N GLY A 130 -12.33 2.86 -0.67
CA GLY A 130 -12.15 4.00 -1.57
C GLY A 130 -10.82 3.99 -2.30
N SER A 131 -10.57 5.02 -3.10
CA SER A 131 -9.21 5.28 -3.58
C SER A 131 -8.30 5.68 -2.41
N LEU A 132 -7.00 5.56 -2.60
CA LEU A 132 -6.03 5.94 -1.57
C LEU A 132 -6.18 7.40 -1.16
N GLN A 133 -6.39 8.29 -2.14
CA GLN A 133 -6.61 9.71 -1.90
C GLN A 133 -7.92 9.96 -1.15
N HIS A 134 -9.00 9.25 -1.50
CA HIS A 134 -10.26 9.36 -0.77
C HIS A 134 -10.11 8.97 0.70
N ILE A 135 -9.40 7.88 0.99
CA ILE A 135 -9.17 7.42 2.36
C ILE A 135 -8.30 8.42 3.13
N LYS A 136 -7.21 8.92 2.54
CA LYS A 136 -6.34 9.94 3.15
C LYS A 136 -7.08 11.25 3.41
N ASN A 137 -7.98 11.66 2.52
CA ASN A 137 -8.73 12.91 2.69
C ASN A 137 -9.88 12.78 3.69
N ARG A 138 -10.59 11.64 3.71
CA ARG A 138 -11.75 11.42 4.59
C ARG A 138 -11.36 11.04 6.02
N PHE A 139 -10.30 10.23 6.16
CA PHE A 139 -9.90 9.64 7.43
C PHE A 139 -8.50 10.05 7.88
N GLY A 140 -7.75 10.78 7.03
CA GLY A 140 -6.52 11.41 7.46
C GLY A 140 -6.81 12.52 8.46
N SER A 141 -5.91 12.69 9.42
CA SER A 141 -6.06 13.70 10.46
C SER A 141 -5.54 15.07 10.03
N GLY A 142 -5.05 15.23 8.79
CA GLY A 142 -4.62 16.50 8.22
C GLY A 142 -3.19 16.44 7.65
N PHE A 143 -2.39 17.44 7.99
CA PHE A 143 -1.00 17.57 7.54
C PHE A 143 -0.03 17.62 8.74
N THR A 144 1.16 17.07 8.53
CA THR A 144 2.27 17.18 9.46
C THR A 144 3.29 18.15 8.86
N VAL A 145 3.60 19.19 9.61
CA VAL A 145 4.54 20.24 9.22
C VAL A 145 5.77 20.13 10.11
N LYS A 146 6.91 19.78 9.53
CA LYS A 146 8.21 19.76 10.22
C LYS A 146 9.00 20.98 9.80
N MET A 147 9.51 21.74 10.75
CA MET A 147 10.35 22.90 10.49
C MET A 147 11.70 22.73 11.18
N TYR A 148 12.76 23.12 10.48
CA TYR A 148 14.12 23.14 10.98
C TYR A 148 14.57 24.59 11.11
N LEU A 149 14.89 24.98 12.33
CA LEU A 149 15.26 26.33 12.73
C LEU A 149 16.75 26.57 12.51
N ALA A 150 17.12 27.81 12.22
CA ALA A 150 18.51 28.20 12.01
C ALA A 150 19.34 28.04 13.29
N ASN A 151 18.77 28.37 14.45
CA ASN A 151 19.42 28.31 15.76
C ASN A 151 18.51 27.65 16.81
N ALA A 152 19.12 26.98 17.80
CA ALA A 152 18.37 26.38 18.93
C ALA A 152 17.78 27.44 19.89
N SER A 153 18.21 28.70 19.76
CA SER A 153 17.67 29.85 20.50
C SER A 153 16.41 30.45 19.86
N CYS A 154 15.92 29.88 18.75
CA CYS A 154 14.68 30.34 18.13
C CYS A 154 13.50 30.08 19.07
N ASP A 155 12.66 31.10 19.22
CA ASP A 155 11.54 31.08 20.14
C ASP A 155 10.43 30.17 19.60
N ALA A 156 10.39 28.92 20.08
CA ALA A 156 9.39 27.94 19.68
C ALA A 156 7.97 28.41 20.02
N GLU A 157 7.80 29.27 21.03
CA GLU A 157 6.50 29.85 21.39
C GLU A 157 6.01 30.81 20.31
N ALA A 158 6.90 31.65 19.75
CA ALA A 158 6.55 32.54 18.66
C ALA A 158 6.09 31.78 17.40
N ILE A 159 6.72 30.64 17.10
CA ILE A 159 6.34 29.77 15.98
C ILE A 159 5.01 29.09 16.27
N THR A 160 4.82 28.58 17.49
CA THR A 160 3.56 27.95 17.93
C THR A 160 2.42 28.95 17.83
N TYR A 161 2.62 30.18 18.29
CA TYR A 161 1.64 31.25 18.20
C TYR A 161 1.30 31.61 16.76
N PHE A 162 2.32 31.71 15.88
CA PHE A 162 2.11 31.93 14.46
C PHE A 162 1.24 30.82 13.82
N MET A 163 1.58 29.56 14.11
CA MET A 163 0.87 28.40 13.59
C MET A 163 -0.58 28.36 14.09
N GLN A 164 -0.82 28.57 15.39
CA GLN A 164 -2.17 28.59 15.95
C GLN A 164 -3.00 29.77 15.44
N ARG A 165 -2.37 30.92 15.19
CA ARG A 165 -3.06 32.09 14.65
C ARG A 165 -3.50 31.89 13.19
N ARG A 166 -2.68 31.21 12.38
CA ARG A 166 -3.00 30.91 10.97
C ARG A 166 -3.86 29.67 10.79
N PHE A 167 -3.63 28.67 11.63
CA PHE A 167 -4.27 27.36 11.60
C PHE A 167 -4.79 27.03 13.01
N PRO A 168 -6.03 27.41 13.36
CA PRO A 168 -6.55 27.30 14.73
C PRO A 168 -6.52 25.89 15.33
N SER A 169 -6.55 24.85 14.49
CA SER A 169 -6.52 23.45 14.88
C SER A 169 -5.11 22.85 14.92
N THR A 170 -4.06 23.68 15.02
CA THR A 170 -2.68 23.18 15.10
C THR A 170 -2.25 22.88 16.52
N TYR A 171 -1.52 21.78 16.68
CA TYR A 171 -0.83 21.44 17.92
C TYR A 171 0.60 20.98 17.67
N LEU A 172 1.47 21.20 18.65
CA LEU A 172 2.85 20.72 18.64
C LEU A 172 2.86 19.21 18.93
N LYS A 173 3.36 18.42 17.98
CA LYS A 173 3.50 16.96 18.11
C LYS A 173 4.84 16.58 18.72
N ASP A 174 5.91 17.28 18.33
CA ASP A 174 7.26 17.01 18.81
C ASP A 174 8.17 18.25 18.71
N GLN A 175 9.20 18.32 19.57
CA GLN A 175 10.19 19.38 19.58
C GLN A 175 11.57 18.85 20.02
N HIS A 176 12.57 19.06 19.17
CA HIS A 176 13.94 18.60 19.40
C HIS A 176 14.97 19.61 18.93
N SER A 177 15.64 20.31 19.86
CA SER A 177 16.71 21.30 19.64
C SER A 177 16.43 22.38 18.59
N THR A 178 16.53 22.03 17.31
CA THR A 178 16.31 22.90 16.15
C THR A 178 15.18 22.41 15.25
N MET A 179 14.40 21.41 15.67
CA MET A 179 13.31 20.84 14.91
C MET A 179 12.00 20.95 15.71
N VAL A 180 10.96 21.42 15.04
CA VAL A 180 9.59 21.47 15.58
C VAL A 180 8.65 20.78 14.60
N GLU A 181 7.78 19.91 15.12
CA GLU A 181 6.79 19.18 14.34
C GLU A 181 5.40 19.56 14.81
N TYR A 182 4.60 20.13 13.90
CA TYR A 182 3.21 20.50 14.15
C TYR A 182 2.26 19.61 13.37
N HIS A 183 1.11 19.33 13.95
CA HIS A 183 0.00 18.72 13.24
C HIS A 183 -1.06 19.77 12.91
N VAL A 184 -1.43 19.89 11.64
CA VAL A 184 -2.41 20.84 11.10
C VAL A 184 -3.63 20.04 10.66
N ALA A 185 -4.71 20.04 11.47
CA ALA A 185 -5.88 19.23 11.14
C ALA A 185 -6.68 19.73 9.91
N VAL A 186 -6.81 21.05 9.76
CA VAL A 186 -7.54 21.67 8.65
C VAL A 186 -6.69 22.79 8.06
N ALA A 187 -6.48 22.73 6.74
CA ALA A 187 -5.89 23.81 5.95
C ALA A 187 -6.86 24.17 4.82
N PRO A 188 -7.52 25.34 4.85
CA PRO A 188 -8.53 25.74 3.87
C PRO A 188 -8.02 25.73 2.41
N GLY A 189 -6.74 26.09 2.20
CA GLY A 189 -6.07 26.01 0.90
C GLY A 189 -5.17 24.79 0.72
N GLY A 190 -5.35 23.76 1.56
CA GLY A 190 -4.55 22.54 1.54
C GLY A 190 -3.06 22.79 1.77
N VAL A 191 -2.22 21.99 1.11
CA VAL A 191 -0.77 22.06 1.24
C VAL A 191 -0.21 23.40 0.72
N ALA A 192 -0.79 23.97 -0.33
CA ALA A 192 -0.30 25.21 -0.94
C ALA A 192 -0.34 26.40 0.03
N ASP A 193 -1.46 26.59 0.73
CA ASP A 193 -1.59 27.65 1.73
C ASP A 193 -0.59 27.48 2.88
N ILE A 194 -0.35 26.25 3.35
CA ILE A 194 0.70 25.98 4.34
C ILE A 194 2.07 26.43 3.82
N PHE A 195 2.44 26.06 2.59
CA PHE A 195 3.70 26.47 2.00
C PHE A 195 3.81 27.99 1.84
N ASP A 196 2.77 28.65 1.35
CA ASP A 196 2.75 30.10 1.14
C ASP A 196 2.91 30.87 2.46
N GLN A 197 2.23 30.43 3.52
CA GLN A 197 2.37 31.04 4.85
C GLN A 197 3.80 30.85 5.41
N LEU A 198 4.40 29.67 5.24
CA LEU A 198 5.72 29.39 5.77
C LEU A 198 6.83 30.09 4.99
N GLU A 199 6.75 30.11 3.66
CA GLU A 199 7.78 30.76 2.83
C GLU A 199 7.74 32.29 3.02
N SER A 200 6.54 32.88 3.11
CA SER A 200 6.37 34.32 3.35
C SER A 200 6.93 34.79 4.71
N ASN A 201 6.97 33.90 5.72
CA ASN A 201 7.41 34.23 7.08
C ASN A 201 8.73 33.54 7.46
N LYS A 202 9.42 32.93 6.49
CA LYS A 202 10.63 32.12 6.70
C LYS A 202 11.77 32.89 7.38
N THR A 203 12.00 34.12 6.95
CA THR A 203 13.05 34.99 7.51
C THR A 203 12.69 35.51 8.90
N ALA A 204 11.41 35.85 9.11
CA ALA A 204 10.90 36.31 10.40
C ALA A 204 10.97 35.20 11.46
N LEU A 205 10.63 33.96 11.08
CA LEU A 205 10.63 32.78 11.96
C LEU A 205 11.99 32.05 12.01
N GLN A 206 13.01 32.56 11.31
CA GLN A 206 14.36 31.97 11.26
C GLN A 206 14.35 30.48 10.84
N ILE A 207 13.48 30.12 9.89
CA ILE A 207 13.35 28.75 9.39
C ILE A 207 14.42 28.49 8.31
N LYS A 208 15.25 27.46 8.50
CA LYS A 208 16.24 27.01 7.52
C LYS A 208 15.58 26.25 6.37
N HIS A 209 14.74 25.27 6.71
CA HIS A 209 13.94 24.50 5.76
C HIS A 209 12.74 23.88 6.49
N PHE A 210 11.72 23.49 5.73
CA PHE A 210 10.54 22.85 6.25
C PHE A 210 10.05 21.76 5.30
N SER A 211 9.26 20.83 5.82
CA SER A 211 8.55 19.84 5.04
C SER A 211 7.10 19.77 5.49
N VAL A 212 6.21 19.55 4.52
CA VAL A 212 4.78 19.34 4.76
C VAL A 212 4.44 17.99 4.17
N SER A 213 3.90 17.09 4.98
CA SER A 213 3.49 15.75 4.57
C SER A 213 2.05 15.51 5.00
N GLN A 214 1.24 14.91 4.14
CA GLN A 214 -0.09 14.43 4.51
C GLN A 214 0.01 13.20 5.42
N THR A 215 -1.02 12.96 6.25
CA THR A 215 -1.20 11.71 7.00
C THR A 215 -1.00 10.50 6.08
N THR A 216 -0.18 9.54 6.53
CA THR A 216 0.08 8.30 5.79
C THR A 216 -1.08 7.31 5.95
N LEU A 217 -1.16 6.30 5.07
CA LEU A 217 -2.13 5.21 5.27
C LEU A 217 -1.86 4.42 6.55
N ASP A 218 -0.59 4.30 6.96
CA ASP A 218 -0.24 3.67 8.24
C ASP A 218 -0.87 4.43 9.42
N GLU A 219 -0.79 5.76 9.43
CA GLU A 219 -1.42 6.57 10.48
C GLU A 219 -2.95 6.46 10.45
N VAL A 220 -3.57 6.46 9.26
CA VAL A 220 -5.02 6.21 9.12
C VAL A 220 -5.39 4.84 9.67
N PHE A 221 -4.63 3.80 9.35
CA PHE A 221 -4.85 2.44 9.82
C PHE A 221 -4.72 2.34 11.35
N ILE A 222 -3.68 2.94 11.93
CA ILE A 222 -3.50 2.99 13.39
C ILE A 222 -4.69 3.67 14.05
N ASN A 223 -5.18 4.77 13.49
CA ASN A 223 -6.34 5.48 14.03
C ASN A 223 -7.61 4.62 14.01
N PHE A 224 -7.81 3.80 12.96
CA PHE A 224 -8.90 2.82 12.92
C PHE A 224 -8.72 1.68 13.93
N ALA A 225 -7.51 1.15 14.06
CA ALA A 225 -7.19 0.08 15.00
C ALA A 225 -7.35 0.53 16.46
N MET A 226 -7.05 1.80 16.75
CA MET A 226 -7.22 2.43 18.07
C MET A 226 -8.63 2.98 18.32
N GLU A 227 -9.59 2.79 17.39
CA GLU A 227 -10.97 3.32 17.47
C GLU A 227 -11.06 4.84 17.71
N LYS A 228 -10.03 5.60 17.33
CA LYS A 228 -9.99 7.07 17.53
C LYS A 228 -10.85 7.85 16.53
N ILE A 229 -11.27 7.21 15.44
CA ILE A 229 -12.18 7.78 14.44
C ILE A 229 -13.59 7.26 14.75
N GLY A 230 -14.48 8.17 15.13
CA GLY A 230 -15.88 7.87 15.44
C GLY A 230 -16.60 7.20 14.25
N MET A 231 -17.48 6.25 14.56
CA MET A 231 -18.24 5.47 13.59
C MET A 231 -19.16 6.35 12.74
N GLU A 232 -18.81 6.58 11.49
CA GLU A 232 -19.82 6.76 10.43
C GLU A 232 -19.97 5.43 9.71
N THR A 233 -21.06 4.71 10.00
CA THR A 233 -21.49 3.58 9.18
C THR A 233 -21.77 4.09 7.77
N ILE A 234 -20.97 3.64 6.80
CA ILE A 234 -21.22 3.91 5.38
C ILE A 234 -22.60 3.32 5.05
N PRO A 235 -23.62 4.12 4.68
CA PRO A 235 -24.87 3.57 4.18
C PRO A 235 -24.56 2.87 2.85
N LEU A 236 -24.82 1.56 2.79
CA LEU A 236 -24.90 0.83 1.53
C LEU A 236 -26.18 1.28 0.81
N HIS A 237 -26.18 2.49 0.25
CA HIS A 237 -27.17 2.87 -0.74
C HIS A 237 -26.51 2.96 -2.12
N SER A 238 -27.00 2.04 -2.95
CA SER A 238 -26.87 1.92 -4.39
C SER A 238 -27.09 3.24 -5.11
N GLU A 239 -26.08 3.68 -5.85
CA GLU A 239 -26.26 4.49 -7.05
C GLU A 239 -25.68 3.68 -8.21
N GLU A 240 -26.61 3.10 -8.98
CA GLU A 240 -26.38 2.70 -10.36
C GLU A 240 -26.27 3.98 -11.20
N GLU A 241 -25.08 4.28 -11.70
CA GLU A 241 -24.93 4.98 -12.98
C GLU A 241 -23.93 4.19 -13.84
N ALA A 242 -24.47 3.64 -14.95
CA ALA A 242 -23.71 3.19 -16.12
C ALA A 242 -23.15 4.44 -16.84
N CYS A 243 -22.04 4.48 -17.58
CA CYS A 243 -21.10 3.56 -18.20
C CYS A 243 -19.80 4.41 -18.36
N ASP A 244 -18.58 3.92 -18.14
CA ASP A 244 -17.78 3.27 -19.17
C ASP A 244 -16.52 2.62 -18.54
N ASP A 245 -16.09 1.53 -19.16
CA ASP A 245 -14.90 0.71 -18.88
C ASP A 245 -13.70 1.46 -18.25
N LEU A 246 -13.24 0.98 -17.07
CA LEU A 246 -11.82 0.82 -16.70
C LEU A 246 -11.65 0.28 -15.25
N GLY A 247 -11.26 -1.00 -15.16
CA GLY A 247 -10.36 -1.58 -14.14
C GLY A 247 -10.65 -1.34 -12.64
N PHE A 248 -11.45 -2.21 -12.02
CA PHE A 248 -11.59 -2.26 -10.57
C PHE A 248 -10.52 -3.17 -9.92
N ASN A 249 -9.55 -2.58 -9.21
CA ASN A 249 -8.80 -3.31 -8.16
C ASN A 249 -9.51 -3.04 -6.82
N LYS A 250 -9.83 -4.09 -6.06
CA LYS A 250 -10.30 -3.99 -4.68
C LYS A 250 -9.34 -4.80 -3.82
N ALA A 251 -8.54 -4.14 -3.00
CA ALA A 251 -7.81 -4.82 -1.92
C ALA A 251 -8.67 -4.85 -0.65
N VAL A 252 -8.67 -5.99 0.03
CA VAL A 252 -9.33 -6.20 1.32
C VAL A 252 -8.23 -6.53 2.31
N GLN A 253 -8.03 -5.69 3.32
CA GLN A 253 -7.10 -5.97 4.40
C GLN A 253 -7.87 -6.48 5.61
N THR A 254 -7.58 -7.70 6.07
CA THR A 254 -8.11 -8.32 7.30
C THR A 254 -7.30 -7.98 8.53
#